data_AF-A0A518EWH5-F1
#
_entry.id   AF-A0A518EWH5-F1
#
_cell.length_a   1.000
_cell.length_b   1.000
_cell.length_c   1.000
_cell.angle_alpha   90.00
_cell.angle_beta   90.00
_cell.angle_gamma   90.00
#
_symmetry.space_group_name_H-M   'P 1'
#
loop_
_entity.id
_entity.type
_entity.pdbx_description
1 polymer ?
#
loop_
_entity_poly.entity_id
_entity_poly.type
_entity_poly.pdbx_seq_one_letter_code
_entity_poly.pdbx_strand_id
1 'polypeptide(L)'
;MAYRKDQGRLARMATFWSLAVLLAYGCIRMRTELSGLFPDSMGKGIGGMTLPLVGMELSPALLLSIASFVIGLWFLNRTLEKPKNADLLIETEAELRKVTWPTLDETIDGSIVVMVVVIFLMVFMASADFILGEVFTRIITGQA
;
A
#
# COMPACT_ATOMS: atom_id res chain seq x y z
N MET A 1 4.39 -21.65 30.51
CA MET A 1 4.20 -22.27 29.18
C MET A 1 5.52 -22.15 28.43
N ALA A 2 6.07 -23.24 27.91
CA ALA A 2 7.38 -23.23 27.28
C ALA A 2 7.35 -22.42 25.97
N TYR A 3 8.15 -21.36 25.90
CA TYR A 3 8.35 -20.50 24.72
C TYR A 3 8.88 -21.35 23.56
N ARG A 4 8.00 -21.74 22.62
CA ARG A 4 8.42 -22.40 21.38
C ARG A 4 9.03 -21.34 20.48
N LYS A 5 10.31 -21.52 20.12
CA LYS A 5 11.14 -20.60 19.33
C LYS A 5 10.57 -20.17 17.97
N ASP A 6 9.50 -20.80 17.48
CA ASP A 6 8.85 -20.50 16.19
C ASP A 6 7.59 -19.64 16.28
N GLN A 7 7.14 -19.24 17.47
CA GLN A 7 5.92 -18.43 17.61
C GLN A 7 6.13 -16.98 17.16
N GLY A 8 5.23 -16.46 16.31
CA GLY A 8 5.25 -15.05 15.90
C GLY A 8 6.16 -14.75 14.70
N ARG A 9 6.75 -15.78 14.06
CA ARG A 9 7.72 -15.56 12.96
C ARG A 9 7.07 -14.89 11.75
N LEU A 10 5.87 -15.35 11.37
CA LEU A 10 5.17 -14.82 10.20
C LEU A 10 4.68 -13.41 10.47
N ALA A 11 4.10 -13.15 11.64
CA ALA A 11 3.63 -11.81 12.01
C ALA A 11 4.78 -10.79 12.08
N ARG A 12 5.93 -11.18 12.64
CA ARG A 12 7.12 -10.30 12.72
C ARG A 12 7.72 -10.02 11.36
N MET A 13 7.89 -11.04 10.51
CA MET A 13 8.40 -10.85 9.16
C MET A 13 7.45 -9.98 8.32
N ALA A 14 6.14 -10.25 8.39
CA ALA A 14 5.15 -9.46 7.65
C ALA A 14 5.14 -7.99 8.09
N THR A 15 5.20 -7.72 9.39
CA THR A 15 5.22 -6.35 9.94
C THR A 15 6.53 -5.64 9.59
N PHE A 16 7.66 -6.33 9.65
CA PHE A 16 8.95 -5.77 9.25
C PHE A 16 8.96 -5.40 7.76
N TRP A 17 8.55 -6.33 6.89
CA TRP A 17 8.56 -6.11 5.44
C TRP A 17 7.54 -5.04 5.02
N SER A 18 6.34 -5.00 5.61
CA SER A 18 5.35 -3.96 5.28
C SER A 18 5.85 -2.56 5.66
N LEU A 19 6.42 -2.40 6.86
CA LEU A 19 7.02 -1.13 7.30
C LEU A 19 8.27 -0.77 6.48
N ALA A 20 9.09 -1.75 6.11
CA ALA A 20 10.28 -1.53 5.30
C ALA A 20 9.91 -1.04 3.89
N VAL A 21 8.87 -1.59 3.26
CA VAL A 21 8.36 -1.15 1.95
C VAL A 21 7.82 0.27 2.03
N LEU A 22 7.04 0.60 3.06
CA LEU A 22 6.55 1.97 3.29
C LEU A 22 7.70 2.96 3.49
N LEU A 23 8.72 2.56 4.24
CA LEU A 23 9.91 3.37 4.48
C LEU A 23 10.72 3.57 3.19
N ALA A 24 10.88 2.52 2.38
CA ALA A 24 11.52 2.61 1.07
C ALA A 24 10.78 3.59 0.15
N TYR A 25 9.45 3.51 0.09
CA TYR A 25 8.63 4.44 -0.66
C TYR A 25 8.82 5.89 -0.16
N GLY A 26 8.84 6.10 1.16
CA GLY A 26 9.14 7.39 1.77
C GLY A 26 10.51 7.95 1.37
N CYS A 27 11.56 7.13 1.38
CA CYS A 27 12.91 7.53 0.96
C CYS A 27 13.00 7.87 -0.53
N ILE A 28 12.25 7.16 -1.39
CA ILE A 28 12.14 7.46 -2.82
C ILE A 28 11.45 8.82 -3.02
N ARG A 29 10.33 9.06 -2.35
CA ARG A 29 9.62 10.35 -2.42
C ARG A 29 10.46 11.50 -1.85
N MET A 30 11.14 11.29 -0.72
CA MET A 30 12.06 12.28 -0.15
C MET A 30 13.18 12.64 -1.14
N ARG A 31 13.75 11.65 -1.83
CA ARG A 31 14.78 11.90 -2.85
C ARG A 31 14.23 12.75 -4.00
N THR A 32 13.03 12.44 -4.51
CA THR A 32 12.44 13.18 -5.64
C THR A 32 12.16 14.63 -5.26
N GLU A 33 11.58 14.89 -4.08
CA GLU A 33 11.30 16.25 -3.62
C GLU A 33 12.59 17.03 -3.36
N LEU A 34 13.60 16.40 -2.73
CA LEU A 34 14.87 17.05 -2.40
C LEU A 34 15.68 17.42 -3.65
N SER A 35 15.64 16.57 -4.69
CA SER A 35 16.24 16.87 -5.99
C SER A 35 15.48 17.95 -6.78
N GLY A 36 14.16 18.03 -6.62
CA GLY A 36 13.34 19.06 -7.26
C GLY A 36 13.46 20.44 -6.59
N LEU A 37 13.59 20.46 -5.26
CA LEU A 37 13.68 21.68 -4.45
C LEU A 37 15.07 22.35 -4.47
N PHE A 38 16.15 21.58 -4.62
CA PHE A 38 17.52 22.12 -4.62
C PHE A 38 18.34 21.61 -5.82
N PRO A 39 18.07 22.13 -7.03
CA PRO A 39 18.75 21.71 -8.26
C PRO A 39 20.26 21.95 -8.22
N ASP A 40 20.70 23.09 -7.69
CA ASP A 40 22.09 23.54 -7.77
C ASP A 40 23.05 22.90 -6.76
N SER A 41 22.53 22.44 -5.62
CA SER A 41 23.35 21.91 -4.50
C SER A 41 23.13 20.42 -4.24
N MET A 42 21.88 19.94 -4.28
CA MET A 42 21.55 18.55 -3.98
C MET A 42 21.17 17.73 -5.22
N GLY A 43 20.74 18.36 -6.32
CA GLY A 43 20.47 17.70 -7.59
C GLY A 43 21.71 17.41 -8.43
N LYS A 44 22.80 18.17 -8.25
CA LYS A 44 24.00 18.08 -9.07
C LYS A 44 24.83 16.84 -8.72
N GLY A 45 25.08 15.98 -9.72
CA GLY A 45 25.97 14.83 -9.57
C GLY A 45 27.35 15.23 -9.09
N ILE A 46 27.81 14.65 -7.98
CA ILE A 46 29.19 14.77 -7.51
C ILE A 46 30.07 13.94 -8.47
N GLY A 47 30.85 14.63 -9.30
CA GLY A 47 31.98 14.03 -10.03
C GLY A 47 31.65 13.33 -11.35
N GLY A 48 30.48 13.55 -11.97
CA GLY A 48 30.18 13.04 -13.32
C GLY A 48 30.18 11.50 -13.46
N MET A 49 30.21 10.78 -12.34
CA MET A 49 30.21 9.32 -12.31
C MET A 49 28.75 8.84 -12.26
N THR A 50 28.20 8.49 -13.43
CA THR A 50 26.90 7.85 -13.54
C THR A 50 27.01 6.40 -13.08
N LEU A 51 26.22 6.00 -12.07
CA LEU A 51 26.16 4.60 -11.63
C LEU A 51 25.60 3.73 -12.77
N PRO A 52 26.38 2.79 -13.34
CA PRO A 52 25.99 2.05 -14.54
C PRO A 52 24.82 1.08 -14.33
N LEU A 53 24.46 0.76 -13.08
CA LEU A 53 23.34 -0.12 -12.76
C LEU A 53 21.97 0.60 -12.71
N VAL A 54 21.94 1.94 -12.56
CA VAL A 54 20.72 2.71 -12.27
C VAL A 54 20.56 3.97 -13.14
N GLY A 55 21.59 4.39 -13.89
CA GLY A 55 21.50 5.54 -14.81
C GLY A 55 21.30 6.89 -14.13
N MET A 56 21.55 6.97 -12.82
CA MET A 56 21.39 8.18 -12.02
C MET A 56 22.75 8.75 -11.63
N GLU A 57 22.87 10.08 -11.68
CA GLU A 57 24.03 10.78 -11.16
C GLU A 57 24.15 10.56 -9.64
N LEU A 58 25.37 10.32 -9.16
CA LEU A 58 25.70 10.24 -7.73
C LEU A 58 25.46 11.61 -7.07
N SER A 59 24.22 11.87 -6.67
CA SER A 59 23.81 13.11 -6.02
C SER A 59 23.85 12.97 -4.49
N PRO A 60 24.14 14.05 -3.75
CA PRO A 60 24.04 14.08 -2.28
C PRO A 60 22.66 13.63 -1.77
N ALA A 61 21.59 13.89 -2.53
CA ALA A 61 20.23 13.48 -2.19
C ALA A 61 20.07 11.95 -2.18
N LEU A 62 20.81 11.23 -3.02
CA LEU A 62 20.81 9.77 -3.05
C LEU A 62 21.50 9.21 -1.80
N LEU A 63 22.65 9.76 -1.41
CA LEU A 63 23.36 9.36 -0.19
C LEU A 63 22.52 9.63 1.07
N LEU A 64 21.86 10.79 1.14
CA LEU A 64 20.94 11.11 2.24
C LEU A 64 19.73 10.17 2.29
N SER A 65 19.19 9.78 1.14
CA SER A 65 18.07 8.83 1.04
C SER A 65 18.49 7.41 1.47
N ILE A 66 19.68 6.94 1.08
CA ILE A 66 20.20 5.64 1.54
C ILE A 66 20.51 5.68 3.04
N ALA A 67 21.13 6.75 3.53
CA ALA A 67 21.44 6.89 4.95
C ALA A 67 20.17 6.91 5.81
N SER A 68 19.15 7.69 5.40
CA SER A 68 17.87 7.72 6.10
C SER A 68 17.15 6.37 6.04
N PHE A 69 17.26 5.64 4.93
CA PHE A 69 16.72 4.30 4.79
C PHE A 69 17.38 3.30 5.75
N VAL A 70 18.71 3.28 5.84
CA VAL A 70 19.46 2.38 6.74
C VAL A 70 19.18 2.70 8.21
N ILE A 71 19.16 3.99 8.58
CA ILE A 71 18.79 4.42 9.93
C ILE A 71 17.35 4.01 10.25
N GLY A 72 16.45 4.18 9.29
CA GLY A 72 15.06 3.77 9.37
C GLY A 72 14.89 2.28 9.62
N LEU A 73 15.58 1.43 8.85
CA LEU A 73 15.55 -0.02 9.04
C LEU A 73 16.11 -0.44 10.41
N TRP A 74 17.21 0.18 10.83
CA TRP A 74 17.78 -0.07 12.16
C TRP A 74 16.79 0.29 13.28
N PHE A 75 16.13 1.45 13.15
CA PHE A 75 15.12 1.90 14.11
C PHE A 75 13.88 0.99 14.14
N LEU A 76 13.42 0.53 12.96
CA LEU A 76 12.32 -0.43 12.83
C LEU A 76 12.65 -1.75 13.53
N ASN A 77 13.83 -2.33 13.25
CA ASN A 77 14.22 -3.59 13.88
C ASN A 77 14.29 -3.46 15.40
N ARG A 78 14.90 -2.37 15.90
CA ARG A 78 15.00 -2.10 17.34
C ARG A 78 13.65 -1.84 18.01
N THR A 79 12.66 -1.37 17.28
CA THR A 79 11.30 -1.16 17.80
C THR A 79 10.49 -2.45 17.79
N LEU A 80 10.63 -3.30 16.77
CA LEU A 80 9.93 -4.58 16.65
C LEU A 80 10.47 -5.63 17.63
N GLU A 81 11.76 -5.60 17.94
CA GLU A 81 12.40 -6.50 18.91
C GLU A 81 12.02 -6.20 20.37
N LYS A 82 11.35 -5.07 20.66
CA LYS A 82 10.90 -4.76 22.03
C LYS A 82 9.92 -5.83 22.51
N PRO A 83 10.05 -6.33 23.77
CA PRO A 83 9.26 -7.46 24.26
C PRO A 83 7.76 -7.21 24.15
N LYS A 84 7.30 -6.00 24.50
CA LYS A 84 5.89 -5.60 24.39
C LYS A 84 5.33 -5.76 22.97
N ASN A 85 6.07 -5.33 21.95
CA ASN A 85 5.61 -5.41 20.56
C ASN A 85 5.69 -6.84 20.03
N ALA A 86 6.75 -7.56 20.43
CA ALA A 86 6.98 -8.94 20.07
C ALA A 86 5.89 -9.89 20.61
N ASP A 87 5.38 -9.62 21.83
CA ASP A 87 4.29 -10.39 22.45
C ASP A 87 2.95 -10.11 21.77
N LEU A 88 2.63 -8.85 21.45
CA LEU A 88 1.43 -8.48 20.68
C LEU A 88 1.40 -9.16 19.30
N LEU A 89 2.56 -9.23 18.62
CA LEU A 89 2.68 -9.90 17.32
C LEU A 89 2.49 -11.42 17.44
N ILE A 90 2.91 -12.03 18.54
CA ILE A 90 2.65 -13.46 18.80
C ILE A 90 1.15 -13.69 19.05
N GLU A 91 0.54 -12.84 19.87
CA GLU A 91 -0.89 -12.96 20.20
C GLU A 91 -1.77 -12.79 18.97
N THR A 92 -1.48 -11.79 18.13
CA THR A 92 -2.19 -11.58 16.85
C THR A 92 -2.01 -12.76 15.89
N GLU A 93 -0.82 -13.37 15.79
CA GLU A 93 -0.63 -14.59 15.00
C GLU A 93 -1.46 -15.76 15.54
N ALA A 94 -1.53 -15.90 16.87
CA ALA A 94 -2.35 -16.93 17.50
C ALA A 94 -3.85 -16.70 17.26
N GLU A 95 -4.30 -15.45 17.22
CA GLU A 95 -5.69 -15.09 16.92
C GLU A 95 -6.03 -15.28 15.44
N LEU A 96 -5.13 -14.89 14.54
CA LEU A 96 -5.28 -15.12 13.09
C LEU A 96 -5.39 -16.61 12.75
N ARG A 97 -4.73 -17.49 13.53
CA ARG A 97 -4.86 -18.95 13.33
C ARG A 97 -6.23 -19.50 13.75
N LYS A 98 -7.00 -18.76 14.54
CA LYS A 98 -8.39 -19.12 14.89
C LYS A 98 -9.38 -18.71 13.80
N VAL A 99 -8.99 -17.76 12.92
CA VAL A 99 -9.84 -17.32 11.81
C VAL A 99 -9.92 -18.45 10.77
N THR A 100 -11.13 -18.94 10.55
CA THR A 100 -11.43 -19.87 9.47
C THR A 100 -11.54 -19.08 8.17
N TRP A 101 -10.50 -19.12 7.36
CA TRP A 101 -10.53 -18.49 6.04
C TRP A 101 -11.47 -19.27 5.11
N PRO A 102 -12.37 -18.58 4.39
CA PRO A 102 -13.27 -19.23 3.45
C PRO A 102 -12.47 -19.92 2.36
N THR A 103 -13.01 -21.01 1.81
CA THR A 103 -12.42 -21.65 0.63
C THR A 103 -12.58 -20.73 -0.58
N LEU A 104 -11.79 -20.99 -1.64
CA LEU A 104 -11.90 -20.23 -2.88
C LEU A 104 -13.32 -20.31 -3.46
N ASP A 105 -13.97 -21.47 -3.36
CA ASP A 105 -15.33 -21.69 -3.86
C ASP A 105 -16.35 -20.82 -3.11
N GLU A 106 -16.28 -20.79 -1.77
CA GLU A 106 -17.16 -19.94 -0.95
C GLU A 106 -16.94 -18.45 -1.23
N THR A 107 -15.69 -18.05 -1.48
CA THR A 107 -15.36 -16.66 -1.84
C THR A 107 -15.92 -16.28 -3.21
N ILE A 108 -15.89 -17.20 -4.18
CA ILE A 108 -16.44 -17.00 -5.52
C ILE A 108 -17.96 -16.90 -5.45
N ASP A 109 -18.62 -17.81 -4.73
CA ASP A 109 -20.07 -17.82 -4.56
C ASP A 109 -20.56 -16.50 -3.92
N GLY A 110 -19.90 -16.04 -2.85
CA GLY A 110 -20.20 -14.76 -2.23
C GLY A 110 -19.98 -13.57 -3.17
N SER A 111 -18.91 -13.59 -3.96
CA SER A 111 -18.59 -12.51 -4.91
C SER A 111 -19.55 -12.45 -6.09
N ILE A 112 -20.04 -13.60 -6.58
CA ILE A 112 -21.03 -13.66 -7.67
C ILE A 112 -22.34 -13.00 -7.23
N VAL A 113 -22.83 -13.30 -6.02
CA VAL A 113 -24.05 -12.68 -5.49
C VAL A 113 -23.92 -11.15 -5.48
N VAL A 114 -22.80 -10.62 -4.98
CA VAL A 114 -22.55 -9.17 -4.97
C VAL A 114 -22.51 -8.61 -6.40
N MET A 115 -21.85 -9.30 -7.33
CA MET A 115 -21.78 -8.89 -8.73
C MET A 115 -23.16 -8.78 -9.37
N VAL A 116 -24.05 -9.76 -9.12
CA VAL A 116 -25.43 -9.72 -9.63
C VAL A 116 -26.20 -8.53 -9.06
N VAL A 117 -26.09 -8.27 -7.76
CA VAL A 117 -26.76 -7.11 -7.11
C VAL A 117 -26.24 -5.78 -7.69
N VAL A 118 -24.93 -5.66 -7.91
CA VAL A 118 -24.32 -4.47 -8.52
C VAL A 118 -24.81 -4.26 -9.96
N ILE A 119 -24.86 -5.33 -10.78
CA ILE A 119 -25.37 -5.25 -12.16
C ILE A 119 -26.85 -4.86 -12.16
N PHE A 120 -27.65 -5.46 -11.29
CA PHE A 120 -29.07 -5.11 -11.16
C PHE A 120 -29.24 -3.63 -10.80
N LEU A 121 -28.49 -3.12 -9.81
CA LEU A 121 -28.52 -1.71 -9.43
C LEU A 121 -28.07 -0.80 -10.57
N MET A 122 -27.03 -1.20 -11.32
CA MET A 122 -26.54 -0.45 -12.48
C MET A 122 -27.61 -0.35 -13.57
N VAL A 123 -28.28 -1.45 -13.91
CA VAL A 123 -29.38 -1.46 -14.88
C VAL A 123 -30.54 -0.61 -14.40
N PHE A 124 -30.91 -0.72 -13.13
CA PHE A 124 -31.96 0.09 -12.53
C PHE A 124 -31.65 1.59 -12.63
N MET A 125 -30.45 2.01 -12.20
CA MET A 125 -30.01 3.41 -12.29
C MET A 125 -30.00 3.89 -13.75
N ALA A 126 -29.40 3.13 -14.67
CA ALA A 126 -29.36 3.49 -16.09
C ALA A 126 -30.76 3.63 -16.70
N SER A 127 -31.69 2.75 -16.32
CA SER A 127 -33.07 2.81 -16.78
C SER A 127 -33.81 4.03 -16.22
N ALA A 128 -33.60 4.37 -14.95
CA ALA A 128 -34.16 5.57 -14.33
C ALA A 128 -33.63 6.84 -15.02
N ASP A 129 -32.32 6.92 -15.25
CA ASP A 129 -31.70 8.06 -15.93
C ASP A 129 -32.23 8.22 -17.36
N PHE A 130 -32.39 7.11 -18.09
CA PHE A 130 -32.91 7.12 -19.45
C PHE A 130 -34.39 7.55 -19.52
N ILE A 131 -35.24 6.97 -18.66
CA ILE A 131 -36.68 7.28 -18.63
C ILE A 131 -36.89 8.73 -18.20
N LEU A 132 -36.23 9.17 -17.13
CA LEU A 132 -36.34 10.56 -16.67
C LEU A 132 -35.81 11.52 -17.75
N GLY A 133 -34.67 11.21 -18.37
CA GLY A 133 -34.12 12.01 -19.47
C GLY A 133 -35.13 12.21 -20.60
N GLU A 134 -35.71 11.12 -21.12
CA GLU A 134 -36.70 11.16 -22.19
C GLU A 134 -37.98 11.93 -21.78
N VAL A 135 -38.48 11.72 -20.55
CA VAL A 135 -39.65 12.43 -20.03
C VAL A 135 -39.38 13.93 -19.93
N PHE A 136 -38.23 14.33 -19.38
CA PHE A 136 -37.86 15.74 -19.28
C PHE A 136 -37.67 16.38 -20.65
N THR A 137 -37.04 15.69 -21.60
CA THR A 137 -36.90 16.18 -22.98
C THR A 137 -38.26 16.41 -23.64
N ARG A 138 -39.20 15.45 -23.53
CA ARG A 138 -40.56 15.62 -24.08
C ARG A 138 -41.32 16.78 -23.47
N ILE A 139 -41.23 16.96 -22.15
CA ILE A 139 -41.87 18.08 -21.44
C ILE A 139 -41.30 19.43 -21.88
N ILE A 140 -39.98 19.54 -22.02
CA ILE A 140 -39.32 20.82 -22.37
C ILE A 140 -39.47 21.15 -23.86
N THR A 141 -39.42 20.16 -24.75
CA THR A 141 -39.59 20.36 -26.20
C THR A 141 -41.06 20.51 -26.62
N GLY A 142 -42.01 20.24 -25.71
CA GLY A 142 -43.44 20.50 -25.92
C GLY A 142 -44.10 19.59 -26.96
N GLN A 143 -43.44 18.50 -27.35
CA GLN A 143 -44.04 17.45 -28.19
C GLN A 143 -44.69 16.41 -27.27
N ALA A 144 -45.99 16.58 -27.05
CA ALA A 144 -46.88 15.51 -26.60
C ALA A 144 -47.22 14.59 -27.78
#